data_AF-T1AZE6-F1
#
_entry.id   AF-T1AZE6-F1
#
_cell.length_a   1.000
_cell.length_b   1.000
_cell.length_c   1.000
_cell.angle_alpha   90.00
_cell.angle_beta   90.00
_cell.angle_gamma   90.00
#
_symmetry.space_group_name_H-M   'P 1'
#
loop_
_entity.id
_entity.type
_entity.pdbx_description
1 polymer ?
#
loop_
_entity_poly.entity_id
_entity_poly.type
_entity_poly.pdbx_seq_one_letter_code
_entity_poly.pdbx_strand_id
1 'polypeptide(L)'
;MIDDNNDDESADIEPARYRSPEAARVRAEADQHAIAYYCGGWLGADQIEARGSHFDPDSFIGALPREPAARLDALRAKRDSYADQLDMDCTRYEHIRARGIAAISDSDLTIAYGGDALLACRGSLQLKTAHISLDRSVLAALDAKIEACMREIERAQPQLALF
;
A
#
# COMPACT_ATOMS: atom_id res chain seq x y z
N MET A 1 19.33 21.46 -30.74
CA MET A 1 20.06 20.19 -30.56
C MET A 1 20.34 20.13 -29.07
N ILE A 2 19.41 19.56 -28.30
CA ILE A 2 19.49 18.20 -27.72
C ILE A 2 20.65 18.20 -26.70
N ASP A 3 20.43 18.08 -25.39
CA ASP A 3 19.65 17.04 -24.71
C ASP A 3 18.87 17.56 -23.50
N ASP A 4 17.58 17.20 -23.48
CA ASP A 4 16.86 16.80 -22.27
C ASP A 4 17.44 15.45 -21.82
N ASN A 5 17.98 15.35 -20.62
CA ASN A 5 18.07 14.07 -19.91
C ASN A 5 17.51 14.28 -18.51
N ASN A 6 16.20 14.07 -18.47
CA ASN A 6 15.39 13.92 -17.29
C ASN A 6 15.47 12.44 -16.87
N ASP A 7 16.53 12.05 -16.17
CA ASP A 7 16.65 10.73 -15.55
C ASP A 7 16.08 10.79 -14.14
N ASP A 8 14.75 10.80 -14.06
CA ASP A 8 14.00 10.45 -12.85
C ASP A 8 13.84 8.93 -12.80
N GLU A 9 14.96 8.22 -12.58
CA GLU A 9 14.98 6.81 -12.20
C GLU A 9 14.89 6.71 -10.66
N SER A 10 13.74 7.06 -10.08
CA SER A 10 13.38 6.61 -8.73
C SER A 10 12.59 5.29 -8.80
N ALA A 11 13.14 4.30 -9.51
CA ALA A 11 12.79 2.92 -9.27
C ALA A 11 13.69 2.42 -8.13
N ASP A 12 13.11 1.90 -7.06
CA ASP A 12 13.79 1.14 -6.00
C ASP A 12 14.51 -0.09 -6.59
N ILE A 13 15.63 0.15 -7.28
CA ILE A 13 16.58 -0.86 -7.70
C ILE A 13 17.67 -0.80 -6.64
N GLU A 14 17.68 -1.79 -5.74
CA GLU A 14 18.80 -1.95 -4.81
C GLU A 14 20.12 -1.83 -5.59
N PRO A 15 21.04 -0.95 -5.16
CA PRO A 15 22.29 -0.74 -5.87
C PRO A 15 23.02 -2.08 -6.02
N ALA A 16 23.54 -2.36 -7.21
CA ALA A 16 24.09 -3.66 -7.64
C ALA A 16 25.13 -4.30 -6.69
N ARG A 17 25.64 -3.54 -5.72
CA ARG A 17 26.59 -3.98 -4.68
C ARG A 17 25.96 -4.78 -3.52
N TYR A 18 24.64 -4.88 -3.44
CA TYR A 18 23.93 -5.62 -2.38
C TYR A 18 23.11 -6.82 -2.88
N ARG A 19 23.25 -7.23 -4.14
CA ARG A 19 22.53 -8.42 -4.63
C ARG A 19 23.08 -9.67 -3.95
N SER A 20 22.20 -10.38 -3.24
CA SER A 20 22.53 -11.63 -2.59
C SER A 20 22.81 -12.70 -3.65
N PRO A 21 24.00 -13.34 -3.64
CA PRO A 21 24.28 -14.46 -4.55
C PRO A 21 23.26 -15.59 -4.40
N GLU A 22 22.72 -15.75 -3.19
CA GLU A 22 21.65 -16.69 -2.91
C GLU A 22 20.33 -16.28 -3.58
N ALA A 23 19.94 -15.01 -3.50
CA ALA A 23 18.74 -14.53 -4.19
C ALA A 23 18.87 -14.65 -5.72
N ALA A 24 20.06 -14.40 -6.27
CA ALA A 24 20.34 -14.61 -7.69
C ALA A 24 20.20 -16.09 -8.08
N ARG A 25 20.71 -17.01 -7.24
CA ARG A 25 20.58 -18.46 -7.43
C ARG A 25 19.13 -18.90 -7.40
N VAL A 26 18.36 -18.45 -6.40
CA VAL A 26 16.91 -18.74 -6.28
C VAL A 26 16.17 -18.28 -7.54
N ARG A 27 16.46 -17.09 -8.06
CA ARG A 27 15.86 -16.59 -9.32
C ARG A 27 16.22 -17.43 -10.54
N ALA A 28 17.46 -17.91 -10.62
CA ALA A 28 17.93 -18.73 -11.73
C ALA A 28 17.35 -20.16 -11.70
N GLU A 29 17.14 -20.72 -10.52
CA GLU A 29 16.59 -22.07 -10.30
C GLU A 29 15.05 -22.09 -10.33
N ALA A 30 14.40 -20.93 -10.21
CA ALA A 30 12.94 -20.82 -10.15
C ALA A 30 12.25 -21.26 -11.45
N ASP A 31 11.16 -22.02 -11.31
CA ASP A 31 10.24 -22.30 -12.41
C ASP A 31 9.42 -21.04 -12.75
N GLN A 32 9.92 -20.29 -13.73
CA GLN A 32 9.30 -19.04 -14.20
C GLN A 32 7.89 -19.26 -14.75
N HIS A 33 7.60 -20.41 -15.36
CA HIS A 33 6.28 -20.70 -15.91
C HIS A 33 5.27 -20.98 -14.80
N ALA A 34 5.63 -21.78 -13.80
CA ALA A 34 4.77 -22.03 -12.64
C ALA A 34 4.48 -20.74 -11.87
N ILE A 35 5.48 -19.88 -11.70
CA ILE A 35 5.34 -18.58 -11.02
C ILE A 35 4.44 -17.64 -11.82
N ALA A 36 4.65 -17.51 -13.14
CA ALA A 36 3.83 -16.66 -13.98
C ALA A 36 2.36 -17.13 -14.00
N TYR A 37 2.14 -18.44 -14.12
CA TYR A 37 0.80 -19.03 -14.05
C TYR A 37 0.12 -18.74 -12.71
N TYR A 38 0.84 -18.92 -11.60
CA TYR A 38 0.33 -18.63 -10.27
C TYR A 38 -0.03 -17.15 -10.10
N CYS A 39 0.90 -16.25 -10.41
CA CYS A 39 0.72 -14.80 -10.25
C CYS A 39 -0.41 -14.28 -11.15
N GLY A 40 -0.52 -14.76 -12.39
CA GLY A 40 -1.59 -14.38 -13.31
C GLY A 40 -3.00 -14.82 -12.89
N GLY A 41 -3.12 -15.75 -11.96
CA GLY A 41 -4.41 -16.19 -11.39
C GLY A 41 -5.00 -15.23 -10.35
N TRP A 42 -4.25 -14.21 -9.92
CA TRP A 42 -4.72 -13.22 -8.96
C TRP A 42 -5.49 -12.08 -9.64
N LEU A 43 -6.53 -11.59 -8.96
CA LEU A 43 -7.30 -10.42 -9.37
C LEU A 43 -6.42 -9.15 -9.41
N GLY A 44 -6.85 -8.15 -10.15
CA GLY A 44 -6.20 -6.83 -10.14
C GLY A 44 -6.33 -6.14 -8.77
N ALA A 45 -5.40 -5.25 -8.46
CA ALA A 45 -5.39 -4.47 -7.22
C ALA A 45 -6.68 -3.64 -7.06
N ASP A 46 -7.26 -3.16 -8.15
CA ASP A 46 -8.54 -2.44 -8.21
C ASP A 46 -9.73 -3.30 -7.74
N GLN A 47 -9.61 -4.63 -7.82
CA GLN A 47 -10.67 -5.58 -7.45
C GLN A 47 -10.60 -6.05 -5.98
N ILE A 48 -9.60 -5.63 -5.21
CA ILE A 48 -9.41 -6.05 -3.80
C ILE A 48 -10.32 -5.25 -2.87
N GLU A 49 -11.41 -5.82 -2.39
CA GLU A 49 -12.33 -5.04 -1.57
C GLU A 49 -11.77 -4.64 -0.19
N ALA A 50 -12.34 -3.57 0.38
CA ALA A 50 -12.13 -3.24 1.78
C ALA A 50 -12.54 -4.42 2.68
N ARG A 51 -11.96 -4.52 3.87
CA ARG A 51 -12.35 -5.55 4.84
C ARG A 51 -13.84 -5.45 5.18
N GLY A 52 -14.44 -6.61 5.44
CA GLY A 52 -15.85 -6.73 5.79
C GLY A 52 -16.22 -6.07 7.12
N SER A 53 -17.52 -6.06 7.43
CA SER A 53 -18.15 -5.31 8.53
C SER A 53 -17.67 -5.63 9.95
N HIS A 54 -16.93 -6.71 10.17
CA HIS A 54 -16.36 -7.07 11.47
C HIS A 54 -14.99 -6.44 11.73
N PHE A 55 -14.41 -5.75 10.75
CA PHE A 55 -13.16 -5.05 10.91
C PHE A 55 -13.37 -3.72 11.64
N ASP A 56 -12.58 -3.47 12.69
CA ASP A 56 -12.54 -2.20 13.40
C ASP A 56 -11.42 -1.29 12.87
N PRO A 57 -11.73 -0.27 12.06
CA PRO A 57 -10.74 0.67 11.56
C PRO A 57 -10.24 1.64 12.65
N ASP A 58 -10.97 1.83 13.75
CA ASP A 58 -10.62 2.85 14.75
C ASP A 58 -9.35 2.49 15.51
N SER A 59 -9.07 1.20 15.67
CA SER A 59 -7.80 0.67 16.19
C SER A 59 -6.58 1.14 15.38
N PHE A 60 -6.74 1.49 14.10
CA PHE A 60 -5.68 1.99 13.23
C PHE A 60 -5.63 3.51 13.14
N ILE A 61 -6.72 4.19 13.46
CA ILE A 61 -6.80 5.66 13.48
C ILE A 61 -6.14 6.21 14.75
N GLY A 62 -6.29 5.53 15.89
CA GLY A 62 -5.63 5.90 17.14
C GLY A 62 -6.21 7.17 17.78
N ALA A 63 -5.46 7.73 18.73
CA ALA A 63 -5.91 8.90 19.49
C ALA A 63 -5.89 10.18 18.64
N LEU A 64 -6.95 10.98 18.75
CA LEU A 64 -7.11 12.23 18.01
C LEU A 64 -7.18 13.45 18.95
N PRO A 65 -6.75 14.63 18.51
CA PRO A 65 -6.90 15.87 19.26
C PRO A 65 -8.36 16.17 19.64
N ARG A 66 -8.56 16.79 20.81
CA ARG A 66 -9.90 17.23 21.26
C ARG A 66 -10.38 18.48 20.55
N GLU A 67 -9.48 19.40 20.23
CA GLU A 67 -9.82 20.64 19.55
C GLU A 67 -10.23 20.33 18.08
N PRO A 68 -11.40 20.77 17.60
CA PRO A 68 -11.93 20.35 16.30
C PRO A 68 -11.03 20.65 15.09
N ALA A 69 -10.40 21.82 15.00
CA ALA A 69 -9.55 22.16 13.87
C ALA A 69 -8.29 21.27 13.83
N ALA A 70 -7.60 21.12 14.96
CA ALA A 70 -6.46 20.22 15.11
C ALA A 70 -6.84 18.76 14.85
N ARG A 71 -8.06 18.35 15.23
CA ARG A 71 -8.59 17.02 14.94
C ARG A 71 -8.78 16.80 13.45
N LEU A 72 -9.35 17.78 12.75
CA LEU A 72 -9.55 17.74 11.30
C LEU A 72 -8.21 17.65 10.56
N ASP A 73 -7.22 18.43 10.96
CA ASP A 73 -5.87 18.40 10.37
C ASP A 73 -5.19 17.05 10.60
N ALA A 74 -5.28 16.50 11.82
CA ALA A 74 -4.73 15.18 12.14
C ALA A 74 -5.41 14.06 11.32
N LEU A 75 -6.74 14.14 11.14
CA LEU A 75 -7.49 13.19 10.32
C LEU A 75 -7.06 13.26 8.84
N ARG A 76 -6.90 14.46 8.29
CA ARG A 76 -6.46 14.67 6.90
C ARG A 76 -5.04 14.16 6.68
N ALA A 77 -4.11 14.52 7.56
CA ALA A 77 -2.72 14.05 7.46
C ALA A 77 -2.63 12.52 7.51
N LYS A 78 -3.43 11.88 8.36
CA LYS A 78 -3.49 10.42 8.41
C LYS A 78 -4.13 9.83 7.14
N ARG A 79 -5.20 10.44 6.62
CA ARG A 79 -5.83 10.01 5.36
C ARG A 79 -4.83 10.05 4.20
N ASP A 80 -4.07 11.14 4.08
CA ASP A 80 -3.08 11.29 3.01
C ASP A 80 -1.99 10.22 3.13
N SER A 81 -1.49 9.96 4.34
CA SER A 81 -0.52 8.87 4.57
C SER A 81 -1.06 7.48 4.19
N TYR A 82 -2.34 7.19 4.45
CA TYR A 82 -2.95 5.92 4.03
C TYR A 82 -3.22 5.87 2.51
N ALA A 83 -3.49 7.01 1.87
CA ALA A 83 -3.66 7.08 0.43
C ALA A 83 -2.34 6.81 -0.30
N ASP A 84 -1.24 7.40 0.19
CA ASP A 84 0.11 7.14 -0.32
C ASP A 84 0.49 5.66 -0.14
N GLN A 85 0.23 5.10 1.05
CA GLN A 85 0.51 3.68 1.33
C GLN A 85 -0.31 2.75 0.42
N LEU A 86 -1.59 3.06 0.19
CA LEU A 86 -2.46 2.29 -0.70
C LEU A 86 -1.93 2.31 -2.14
N ASP A 87 -1.49 3.46 -2.64
CA ASP A 87 -0.91 3.59 -3.98
C ASP A 87 0.38 2.77 -4.12
N MET A 88 1.28 2.89 -3.14
CA MET A 88 2.50 2.10 -3.08
C MET A 88 2.22 0.60 -3.04
N ASP A 89 1.26 0.15 -2.24
CA ASP A 89 0.92 -1.26 -2.10
C ASP A 89 0.19 -1.81 -3.33
N CYS A 90 -0.66 -1.03 -3.99
CA CYS A 90 -1.25 -1.38 -5.28
C CYS A 90 -0.18 -1.52 -6.36
N THR A 91 0.72 -0.54 -6.48
CA THR A 91 1.84 -0.57 -7.43
C THR A 91 2.74 -1.79 -7.19
N ARG A 92 3.05 -2.06 -5.92
CA ARG A 92 3.88 -3.19 -5.53
C ARG A 92 3.20 -4.52 -5.86
N TYR A 93 1.91 -4.65 -5.55
CA TYR A 93 1.11 -5.82 -5.87
C TYR A 93 1.10 -6.09 -7.38
N GLU A 94 0.84 -5.07 -8.19
CA GLU A 94 0.80 -5.20 -9.64
C GLU A 94 2.16 -5.55 -10.26
N HIS A 95 3.25 -4.99 -9.71
CA HIS A 95 4.59 -5.40 -10.10
C HIS A 95 4.85 -6.89 -9.83
N ILE A 96 4.43 -7.42 -8.68
CA ILE A 96 4.58 -8.84 -8.37
C ILE A 96 3.69 -9.69 -9.28
N ARG A 97 2.44 -9.29 -9.48
CA ARG A 97 1.49 -9.98 -10.36
C ARG A 97 2.01 -10.09 -11.80
N ALA A 98 2.60 -9.03 -12.33
CA ALA A 98 3.08 -8.97 -13.71
C ALA A 98 4.47 -9.61 -13.91
N ARG A 99 5.39 -9.45 -12.94
CA ARG A 99 6.81 -9.83 -13.09
C ARG A 99 7.22 -11.03 -12.24
N GLY A 100 6.33 -11.54 -11.39
CA GLY A 100 6.59 -12.67 -10.50
C GLY A 100 7.84 -12.45 -9.65
N ILE A 101 8.72 -13.45 -9.66
CA ILE A 101 9.93 -13.44 -8.84
C ILE A 101 10.90 -12.30 -9.17
N ALA A 102 10.86 -11.77 -10.40
CA ALA A 102 11.71 -10.64 -10.78
C ALA A 102 11.32 -9.34 -10.07
N ALA A 103 10.13 -9.27 -9.48
CA ALA A 103 9.74 -8.17 -8.62
C ALA A 103 10.10 -8.40 -7.14
N ILE A 104 10.27 -9.63 -6.67
CA ILE A 104 10.50 -9.91 -5.24
C ILE A 104 11.88 -9.39 -4.80
N SER A 105 11.95 -8.79 -3.60
CA SER A 105 13.21 -8.28 -3.04
C SER A 105 14.15 -9.43 -2.67
N ASP A 106 15.46 -9.16 -2.60
CA ASP A 106 16.44 -10.16 -2.17
C ASP A 106 16.18 -10.63 -0.74
N SER A 107 15.83 -9.70 0.15
CA SER A 107 15.51 -10.00 1.55
C SER A 107 14.26 -10.88 1.69
N ASP A 108 13.20 -10.61 0.92
CA ASP A 108 12.01 -11.47 0.93
C ASP A 108 12.37 -12.88 0.45
N LEU A 109 13.14 -12.99 -0.63
CA LEU A 109 13.54 -14.29 -1.17
C LEU A 109 14.39 -15.10 -0.20
N THR A 110 15.41 -14.50 0.42
CA THR A 110 16.39 -15.27 1.20
C THR A 110 16.05 -15.36 2.68
N ILE A 111 15.46 -14.31 3.26
CA ILE A 111 15.22 -14.23 4.70
C ILE A 111 13.78 -14.62 5.01
N ALA A 112 12.79 -13.95 4.40
CA ALA A 112 11.39 -14.12 4.76
C ALA A 112 10.83 -15.48 4.32
N TYR A 113 11.27 -15.96 3.15
CA TYR A 113 10.73 -17.18 2.53
C TYR A 113 11.78 -18.27 2.31
N GLY A 114 12.99 -18.13 2.86
CA GLY A 114 13.99 -19.20 2.96
C GLY A 114 14.42 -19.79 1.62
N GLY A 115 14.41 -18.99 0.55
CA GLY A 115 14.80 -19.38 -0.80
C GLY A 115 13.70 -20.06 -1.62
N ASP A 116 12.47 -20.19 -1.10
CA ASP A 116 11.35 -20.72 -1.88
C ASP A 116 10.73 -19.61 -2.75
N ALA A 117 11.05 -19.66 -4.04
CA ALA A 117 10.60 -18.75 -5.08
C ALA A 117 9.08 -18.60 -5.18
N LEU A 118 8.34 -19.72 -5.16
CA LEU A 118 6.89 -19.72 -5.34
C LEU A 118 6.21 -19.26 -4.06
N LEU A 119 6.70 -19.73 -2.91
CA LEU A 119 6.21 -19.28 -1.61
C LEU A 119 6.43 -17.78 -1.42
N ALA A 120 7.55 -17.24 -1.88
CA ALA A 120 7.81 -15.80 -1.83
C ALA A 120 6.80 -15.00 -2.64
N CYS A 121 6.54 -15.39 -3.89
CA CYS A 121 5.52 -14.71 -4.71
C CYS A 121 4.13 -14.80 -4.07
N ARG A 122 3.75 -15.98 -3.57
CA ARG A 122 2.48 -16.21 -2.87
C ARG A 122 2.35 -15.35 -1.63
N GLY A 123 3.35 -15.39 -0.75
CA GLY A 123 3.35 -14.68 0.51
C GLY A 123 3.32 -13.17 0.30
N SER A 124 4.11 -12.65 -0.64
CA SER A 124 4.13 -11.22 -0.95
C SER A 124 2.80 -10.74 -1.54
N LEU A 125 2.16 -11.51 -2.44
CA LEU A 125 0.83 -11.17 -2.96
C LEU A 125 -0.22 -11.18 -1.84
N GLN A 126 -0.25 -12.23 -1.01
CA GLN A 126 -1.16 -12.33 0.15
C GLN A 126 -0.99 -11.15 1.11
N LEU A 127 0.25 -10.77 1.41
CA LEU A 127 0.55 -9.64 2.28
C LEU A 127 0.02 -8.33 1.69
N LYS A 128 0.30 -8.07 0.41
CA LYS A 128 -0.18 -6.84 -0.24
C LYS A 128 -1.69 -6.81 -0.40
N THR A 129 -2.35 -7.94 -0.65
CA THR A 129 -3.82 -8.02 -0.58
C THR A 129 -4.34 -7.63 0.80
N ALA A 130 -3.71 -8.12 1.87
CA ALA A 130 -4.11 -7.81 3.25
C ALA A 130 -3.90 -6.32 3.61
N HIS A 131 -2.87 -5.68 3.07
CA HIS A 131 -2.60 -4.26 3.22
C HIS A 131 -3.58 -3.40 2.40
N ILE A 132 -3.75 -3.68 1.11
CA ILE A 132 -4.69 -2.94 0.24
C ILE A 132 -6.11 -2.95 0.84
N SER A 133 -6.56 -4.13 1.30
CA SER A 133 -7.86 -4.27 1.95
C SER A 133 -7.95 -3.50 3.28
N LEU A 134 -6.87 -3.47 4.06
CA LEU A 134 -6.77 -2.66 5.29
C LEU A 134 -6.87 -1.16 4.98
N ASP A 135 -6.04 -0.67 4.07
CA ASP A 135 -5.91 0.75 3.79
C ASP A 135 -7.23 1.29 3.23
N ARG A 136 -7.91 0.54 2.36
CA ARG A 136 -9.26 0.88 1.88
C ARG A 136 -10.27 0.99 3.01
N SER A 137 -10.25 0.08 3.98
CA SER A 137 -11.13 0.16 5.15
C SER A 137 -10.83 1.37 6.04
N VAL A 138 -9.54 1.67 6.26
CA VAL A 138 -9.14 2.80 7.10
C VAL A 138 -9.45 4.13 6.42
N LEU A 139 -9.22 4.25 5.11
CA LEU A 139 -9.56 5.44 4.32
C LEU A 139 -11.05 5.75 4.37
N ALA A 140 -11.92 4.75 4.17
CA ALA A 140 -13.36 4.94 4.27
C ALA A 140 -13.79 5.46 5.66
N ALA A 141 -13.18 4.95 6.73
CA ALA A 141 -13.45 5.40 8.08
C ALA A 141 -12.92 6.81 8.35
N LEU A 142 -11.74 7.16 7.82
CA LEU A 142 -11.16 8.50 7.91
C LEU A 142 -12.03 9.52 7.18
N ASP A 143 -12.50 9.22 5.96
CA ASP A 143 -13.39 10.09 5.20
C ASP A 143 -14.68 10.38 5.97
N ALA A 144 -15.33 9.34 6.53
CA ALA A 144 -16.52 9.51 7.35
C ALA A 144 -16.28 10.38 8.60
N LYS A 145 -15.11 10.23 9.25
CA LYS A 145 -14.73 11.04 10.42
C LYS A 145 -14.39 12.49 10.05
N ILE A 146 -13.72 12.70 8.91
CA ILE A 146 -13.43 14.04 8.37
C ILE A 146 -14.74 14.78 8.12
N GLU A 147 -15.69 14.15 7.43
CA GLU A 147 -17.00 14.74 7.21
C GLU A 147 -17.75 15.07 8.52
N ALA A 148 -17.70 14.14 9.51
CA ALA A 148 -18.32 14.38 10.81
C ALA A 148 -17.68 15.56 11.54
N CYS A 149 -16.35 15.68 11.49
CA CYS A 149 -15.61 16.77 12.12
C CYS A 149 -15.87 18.12 11.43
N MET A 150 -15.96 18.15 10.10
CA MET A 150 -16.36 19.35 9.36
C MET A 150 -17.76 19.83 9.76
N ARG A 151 -18.73 18.92 9.86
CA ARG A 151 -20.09 19.24 10.34
C ARG A 151 -20.11 19.74 11.79
N GLU A 152 -19.24 19.22 12.66
CA GLU A 152 -19.08 19.71 14.04
C GLU A 152 -18.58 21.17 14.06
N ILE A 153 -17.56 21.47 13.25
CA ILE A 153 -16.99 22.82 13.13
C ILE A 153 -18.03 23.81 12.57
N GLU A 154 -18.74 23.45 11.50
CA GLU A 154 -19.78 24.28 10.89
C GLU A 154 -20.90 24.64 11.87
N ARG A 155 -21.36 23.67 12.67
CA ARG A 155 -22.41 23.90 13.69
C ARG A 155 -21.95 24.80 14.83
N ALA A 156 -20.65 24.84 15.11
CA ALA A 156 -20.07 25.67 16.16
C ALA A 156 -19.85 27.13 15.70
N GLN A 157 -19.91 27.42 14.40
CA GLN A 157 -19.86 28.78 13.91
C GLN A 157 -21.20 29.50 14.21
N PRO A 158 -21.18 30.70 14.83
CA PRO A 158 -22.40 31.44 15.05
C PRO A 158 -23.03 31.72 13.69
N GLN A 159 -24.27 31.27 13.48
CA GLN A 159 -25.06 31.74 12.36
C GLN A 159 -25.10 33.26 12.47
N LEU A 160 -24.41 33.95 11.56
CA LEU A 160 -24.64 35.37 11.32
C LEU A 160 -26.10 35.47 10.90
N ALA A 161 -26.97 35.71 11.88
CA ALA A 161 -28.34 36.09 11.64
C ALA A 161 -28.26 37.35 10.77
N LEU A 162 -28.58 37.19 9.49
CA LEU A 162 -28.90 38.28 8.59
C LEU A 162 -30.12 38.98 9.21
N PHE A 163 -29.84 40.06 9.95
CA PHE A 163 -30.84 41.04 10.37
C PHE A 163 -31.36 41.80 9.15
#